data_AF-A0A7C3Q919-F1
#
_entry.id   AF-A0A7C3Q919-F1
#
_cell.length_a   1.000
_cell.length_b   1.000
_cell.length_c   1.000
_cell.angle_alpha   90.00
_cell.angle_beta   90.00
_cell.angle_gamma   90.00
#
_symmetry.space_group_name_H-M   'P 1'
#
loop_
_entity.id
_entity.type
_entity.pdbx_description
1 polymer ?
#
loop_
_entity_poly.entity_id
_entity_poly.type
_entity_poly.pdbx_seq_one_letter_code
_entity_poly.pdbx_strand_id
1 'polypeptide(L)'
;MTLRRFVLSSTLTSLLASIAGAAPATFAELELPAGGWSDLEAVAVSGDGRVLAGNLFDAANTPHAFRWTRTSGFQIAPVPFRASTISRDGASVLGSREVSDTSGSFSGFAVRWSGSQVTDILGPSANTTWSPTASNADGTIATLTGLVVGPNTTTRVGHIWAANPPANLVQPAPGWTVYDLADDASVLVGQSAPSPIFGGDANLHRPYQRHLLGTAMMDIPAPSGVDAEGEATLISGDGSTIVGRLTEGNSLEPKRPFLWTQAGGTQFLSSALGEDASVIPRGISYRGDILVGDEQIGPNTSIALLWRGFGAEELIGVLRQQGAEISDPTEIDRAWAISADGLTIIGQAHLNFGHRFWFIATLATP
;
A
#
# COMPACT_ATOMS: atom_id res chain seq x y z
N MET A 1 32.51 10.45 77.08
CA MET A 1 32.43 9.13 76.44
C MET A 1 31.12 9.04 75.67
N THR A 2 31.23 8.60 74.41
CA THR A 2 30.18 8.16 73.47
C THR A 2 29.21 9.17 72.83
N LEU A 3 29.37 9.30 71.50
CA LEU A 3 28.58 10.01 70.49
C LEU A 3 27.09 9.61 70.46
N ARG A 4 26.24 10.55 70.03
CA ARG A 4 25.39 10.40 68.82
C ARG A 4 24.78 11.75 68.40
N ARG A 5 25.29 12.29 67.29
CA ARG A 5 24.59 13.29 66.45
C ARG A 5 23.48 12.57 65.69
N PHE A 6 22.26 13.10 65.71
CA PHE A 6 21.25 12.81 64.69
C PHE A 6 20.84 14.12 64.04
N VAL A 7 21.19 14.23 62.76
CA VAL A 7 20.70 15.22 61.80
C VAL A 7 19.75 14.47 60.88
N LEU A 8 18.53 14.97 60.71
CA LEU A 8 17.59 14.63 59.64
C LEU A 8 17.01 15.99 59.21
N SER A 9 17.66 16.75 58.32
CA SER A 9 17.70 16.61 56.86
C SER A 9 16.32 16.57 56.22
N SER A 10 15.78 17.76 55.99
CA SER A 10 14.71 18.05 55.05
C SER A 10 15.24 17.97 53.62
N THR A 11 14.72 17.04 52.82
CA THR A 11 14.77 17.18 51.36
C THR A 11 13.43 16.76 50.78
N LEU A 12 12.73 17.77 50.30
CA LEU A 12 11.58 17.70 49.42
C LEU A 12 12.02 16.98 48.14
N THR A 13 11.58 15.75 47.89
CA THR A 13 11.74 15.12 46.57
C THR A 13 10.73 15.78 45.64
N SER A 14 11.17 16.80 44.90
CA SER A 14 10.42 17.32 43.76
C SER A 14 10.36 16.23 42.70
N LEU A 15 9.19 15.60 42.56
CA LEU A 15 8.84 14.76 41.43
C LEU A 15 8.72 15.67 40.20
N LEU A 16 9.83 15.90 39.50
CA LEU A 16 9.77 16.36 38.12
C LEU A 16 9.25 15.17 37.30
N ALA A 17 7.93 15.12 37.12
CA ALA A 17 7.37 14.41 35.99
C ALA A 17 7.96 15.08 34.74
N SER A 18 8.91 14.42 34.08
CA SER A 18 9.22 14.76 32.70
C SER A 18 7.93 14.59 31.93
N ILE A 19 7.34 15.69 31.49
CA ILE A 19 6.41 15.67 30.38
C ILE A 19 7.26 15.14 29.24
N ALA A 20 7.16 13.84 28.95
CA ALA A 20 7.80 13.28 27.77
C ALA A 20 7.12 13.97 26.59
N GLY A 21 7.79 15.00 26.04
CA GLY A 21 7.36 15.57 24.77
C GLY A 21 7.31 14.44 23.75
N ALA A 22 6.25 14.40 22.94
CA ALA A 22 6.15 13.43 21.85
C ALA A 22 7.45 13.46 21.02
N ALA A 23 7.94 12.29 20.63
CA ALA A 23 9.12 12.21 19.78
C ALA A 23 8.83 12.95 18.46
N PRO A 24 9.77 13.77 17.96
CA PRO A 24 9.58 14.47 16.70
C PRO A 24 9.45 13.47 15.55
N ALA A 25 8.82 13.90 14.47
CA ALA A 25 8.80 13.12 13.24
C ALA A 25 10.23 12.87 12.74
N THR A 26 10.42 11.76 12.02
CA THR A 26 11.71 11.39 11.44
C THR A 26 11.60 11.26 9.94
N PHE A 27 12.69 11.54 9.23
CA PHE A 27 12.84 11.31 7.80
C PHE A 27 14.25 10.76 7.54
N ALA A 28 14.35 9.64 6.83
CA ALA A 28 15.63 9.03 6.51
C ALA A 28 15.58 8.39 5.12
N GLU A 29 16.66 8.57 4.35
CA GLU A 29 16.88 7.84 3.11
C GLU A 29 17.09 6.34 3.38
N LEU A 30 16.52 5.51 2.52
CA LEU A 30 16.77 4.08 2.49
C LEU A 30 17.91 3.82 1.48
N GLU A 31 19.14 3.93 1.96
CA GLU A 31 20.33 3.79 1.14
C GLU A 31 20.48 2.37 0.56
N LEU A 32 21.03 2.27 -0.65
CA LEU A 32 21.37 0.99 -1.26
C LEU A 32 22.34 0.20 -0.38
N PRO A 33 22.14 -1.11 -0.18
CA PRO A 33 23.11 -1.94 0.49
C PRO A 33 24.39 -2.08 -0.36
N ALA A 34 25.51 -2.38 0.30
CA ALA A 34 26.72 -2.80 -0.40
C ALA A 34 26.45 -4.06 -1.26
N GLY A 35 27.18 -4.21 -2.37
CA GLY A 35 27.07 -5.40 -3.23
C GLY A 35 26.81 -5.15 -4.71
N GLY A 36 26.86 -3.90 -5.18
CA GLY A 36 26.76 -3.58 -6.61
C GLY A 36 25.32 -3.58 -7.16
N TRP A 37 24.34 -3.32 -6.30
CA TRP A 37 22.96 -3.07 -6.70
C TRP A 37 22.86 -1.78 -7.51
N SER A 38 22.04 -1.79 -8.56
CA SER A 38 21.83 -0.67 -9.47
C SER A 38 20.70 0.25 -9.01
N ASP A 39 19.69 -0.30 -8.34
CA ASP A 39 18.52 0.45 -7.88
C ASP A 39 17.77 -0.28 -6.74
N LEU A 40 16.85 0.45 -6.09
CA LEU A 40 15.99 0.01 -4.99
C LEU A 40 14.56 0.50 -5.26
N GLU A 41 13.57 -0.34 -4.94
CA GLU A 41 12.16 0.04 -4.85
C GLU A 41 11.55 -0.47 -3.54
N ALA A 42 11.11 0.41 -2.65
CA ALA A 42 10.34 -0.01 -1.46
C ALA A 42 8.84 -0.05 -1.80
N VAL A 43 8.20 -1.21 -1.66
CA VAL A 43 6.81 -1.39 -2.14
C VAL A 43 5.78 -1.39 -1.01
N ALA A 44 6.14 -1.90 0.17
CA ALA A 44 5.19 -2.07 1.26
C ALA A 44 5.86 -2.01 2.64
N VAL A 45 5.04 -1.78 3.67
CA VAL A 45 5.45 -1.70 5.07
C VAL A 45 4.51 -2.54 5.94
N SER A 46 5.05 -3.22 6.96
CA SER A 46 4.27 -3.98 7.93
C SER A 46 3.34 -3.08 8.75
N GLY A 47 2.34 -3.67 9.39
CA GLY A 47 1.35 -2.94 10.17
C GLY A 47 1.92 -2.12 11.31
N ASP A 48 3.00 -2.60 11.92
CA ASP A 48 3.70 -1.91 13.00
C ASP A 48 4.84 -0.99 12.50
N GLY A 49 5.00 -0.82 11.18
CA GLY A 49 6.03 0.05 10.61
C GLY A 49 7.47 -0.46 10.75
N ARG A 50 7.69 -1.71 11.18
CA ARG A 50 9.03 -2.22 11.50
C ARG A 50 9.72 -2.97 10.36
N VAL A 51 8.95 -3.54 9.44
CA VAL A 51 9.48 -4.32 8.32
C VAL A 51 9.03 -3.69 7.01
N LEU A 52 9.99 -3.37 6.15
CA LEU A 52 9.75 -2.89 4.80
C LEU A 52 10.00 -4.04 3.84
N ALA A 53 9.21 -4.13 2.78
CA ALA A 53 9.46 -5.04 1.67
C ALA A 53 9.62 -4.25 0.38
N GLY A 54 10.39 -4.81 -0.55
CA GLY A 54 10.69 -4.16 -1.80
C GLY A 54 11.57 -4.99 -2.71
N ASN A 55 12.13 -4.34 -3.72
CA ASN A 55 12.99 -4.92 -4.73
C ASN A 55 14.35 -4.21 -4.73
N LEU A 56 15.43 -4.98 -4.79
CA LEU A 56 16.73 -4.49 -5.21
C LEU A 56 17.00 -4.97 -6.64
N PHE A 57 17.58 -4.12 -7.47
CA PHE A 57 17.87 -4.42 -8.86
C PHE A 57 19.36 -4.67 -9.04
N ASP A 58 19.71 -5.79 -9.67
CA ASP A 58 21.10 -6.06 -10.04
C ASP A 58 21.48 -5.33 -11.35
N ALA A 59 22.72 -5.51 -11.80
CA ALA A 59 23.22 -4.91 -13.04
C ALA A 59 22.47 -5.39 -14.30
N ALA A 60 21.77 -6.53 -14.22
CA ALA A 60 20.91 -7.04 -15.29
C ALA A 60 19.45 -6.59 -15.16
N ASN A 61 19.16 -5.68 -14.21
CA ASN A 61 17.82 -5.21 -13.88
C ASN A 61 16.87 -6.34 -13.40
N THR A 62 17.42 -7.42 -12.84
CA THR A 62 16.62 -8.48 -12.22
C THR A 62 16.18 -8.03 -10.84
N PRO A 63 14.89 -8.13 -10.48
CA PRO A 63 14.41 -7.80 -9.15
C PRO A 63 14.73 -8.91 -8.14
N HIS A 64 15.30 -8.52 -7.01
CA HIS A 64 15.54 -9.36 -5.84
C HIS A 64 14.71 -8.81 -4.68
N ALA A 65 13.66 -9.54 -4.30
CA ALA A 65 12.85 -9.18 -3.16
C ALA A 65 13.70 -9.08 -1.89
N PHE A 66 13.47 -8.04 -1.10
CA PHE A 66 14.09 -7.86 0.21
C PHE A 66 13.06 -7.63 1.31
N ARG A 67 13.50 -7.88 2.54
CA ARG A 67 12.93 -7.32 3.77
C ARG A 67 13.96 -6.43 4.42
N TRP A 68 13.54 -5.30 4.96
CA TRP A 68 14.43 -4.40 5.68
C TRP A 68 13.87 -4.10 7.05
N THR A 69 14.75 -4.08 8.05
CA THR A 69 14.44 -3.56 9.39
C THR A 69 15.55 -2.61 9.83
N ARG A 70 15.22 -1.66 10.71
CA ARG A 70 16.21 -0.75 11.30
C ARG A 70 17.37 -1.49 11.98
N THR A 71 17.12 -2.67 12.55
CA THR A 71 18.10 -3.44 13.33
C THR A 71 18.96 -4.38 12.49
N SER A 72 18.40 -5.01 11.45
CA SER A 72 19.10 -6.01 10.65
C SER A 72 19.55 -5.50 9.28
N GLY A 73 19.08 -4.33 8.86
CA GLY A 73 19.22 -3.87 7.48
C GLY A 73 18.51 -4.81 6.50
N PHE A 74 19.04 -4.87 5.28
CA PHE A 74 18.50 -5.67 4.18
C PHE A 74 18.72 -7.17 4.38
N GLN A 75 17.63 -7.93 4.26
CA GLN A 75 17.60 -9.38 4.13
C GLN A 75 17.06 -9.69 2.74
N ILE A 76 17.82 -10.42 1.93
CA ILE A 76 17.44 -10.75 0.56
C ILE A 76 16.78 -12.12 0.53
N ALA A 77 15.73 -12.26 -0.27
CA ALA A 77 15.09 -13.56 -0.47
C ALA A 77 16.10 -14.59 -1.05
N PRO A 78 15.98 -15.88 -0.69
CA PRO A 78 16.92 -16.92 -1.14
C PRO A 78 16.83 -17.22 -2.66
N VAL A 79 15.79 -16.75 -3.33
CA VAL A 79 15.61 -16.81 -4.79
C VAL A 79 15.03 -15.49 -5.29
N PRO A 80 15.42 -15.02 -6.48
CA PRO A 80 14.94 -13.75 -7.02
C PRO A 80 13.46 -13.82 -7.39
N PHE A 81 12.73 -12.78 -7.00
CA PHE A 81 11.35 -12.51 -7.41
C PHE A 81 11.06 -11.03 -7.16
N ARG A 82 10.03 -10.49 -7.82
CA ARG A 82 9.53 -9.13 -7.60
C ARG A 82 8.52 -9.13 -6.46
N ALA A 83 8.83 -8.47 -5.35
CA ALA A 83 7.89 -8.21 -4.26
C ALA A 83 6.80 -7.25 -4.73
N SER A 84 5.56 -7.54 -4.32
CA SER A 84 4.39 -6.67 -4.53
C SER A 84 3.75 -6.21 -3.23
N THR A 85 3.80 -7.02 -2.17
CA THR A 85 3.20 -6.68 -0.87
C THR A 85 3.87 -7.43 0.30
N ILE A 86 3.56 -7.01 1.52
CA ILE A 86 3.96 -7.66 2.77
C ILE A 86 2.73 -7.89 3.64
N SER A 87 2.69 -9.02 4.35
CA SER A 87 1.69 -9.25 5.38
C SER A 87 1.83 -8.24 6.51
N ARG A 88 0.71 -7.94 7.16
CA ARG A 88 0.68 -6.92 8.22
C ARG A 88 1.56 -7.27 9.41
N ASP A 89 1.69 -8.55 9.74
CA ASP A 89 2.63 -9.03 10.76
C ASP A 89 4.12 -8.95 10.33
N GLY A 90 4.40 -8.56 9.08
CA GLY A 90 5.74 -8.45 8.51
C GLY A 90 6.43 -9.79 8.20
N ALA A 91 5.75 -10.93 8.44
CA ALA A 91 6.35 -12.26 8.36
C ALA A 91 6.40 -12.82 6.93
N SER A 92 5.57 -12.32 6.02
CA SER A 92 5.39 -12.83 4.67
C SER A 92 5.52 -11.74 3.63
N VAL A 93 6.34 -11.97 2.60
CA VAL A 93 6.42 -11.09 1.42
C VAL A 93 5.86 -11.86 0.25
N LEU A 94 4.89 -11.28 -0.45
CA LEU A 94 4.28 -11.88 -1.62
C LEU A 94 4.71 -11.10 -2.87
N GLY A 95 4.73 -11.81 -3.99
CA GLY A 95 5.21 -11.24 -5.23
C GLY A 95 5.09 -12.20 -6.40
N SER A 96 5.74 -11.86 -7.49
CA SER A 96 5.78 -12.69 -8.69
C SER A 96 7.20 -12.95 -9.14
N ARG A 97 7.46 -14.15 -9.65
CA ARG A 97 8.68 -14.47 -10.38
C ARG A 97 8.34 -14.83 -11.82
N GLU A 98 9.11 -14.30 -12.74
CA GLU A 98 8.97 -14.64 -14.16
C GLU A 98 9.73 -15.93 -14.45
N VAL A 99 9.10 -16.80 -15.22
CA VAL A 99 9.73 -17.99 -15.82
C VAL A 99 9.51 -17.89 -17.31
N SER A 100 10.60 -17.79 -18.06
CA SER A 100 10.56 -17.86 -19.52
C SER A 100 10.21 -19.28 -19.95
N ASP A 101 9.21 -19.43 -20.80
CA ASP A 101 9.02 -20.69 -21.52
C ASP A 101 9.93 -20.78 -22.75
N THR A 102 9.95 -21.94 -23.40
CA THR A 102 10.76 -22.19 -24.62
C THR A 102 10.35 -21.34 -25.82
N SER A 103 9.24 -20.60 -25.76
CA SER A 103 8.77 -19.70 -26.81
C SER A 103 9.16 -18.24 -26.59
N GLY A 104 9.82 -17.92 -25.47
CA GLY A 104 10.14 -16.54 -25.08
C GLY A 104 8.95 -15.79 -24.47
N SER A 105 7.86 -16.49 -24.16
CA SER A 105 6.72 -15.93 -23.42
C SER A 105 7.02 -15.97 -21.92
N PHE A 106 6.59 -14.92 -21.20
CA PHE A 106 6.81 -14.81 -19.76
C PHE A 106 5.61 -15.36 -19.00
N SER A 107 5.86 -16.35 -18.15
CA SER A 107 4.87 -16.90 -17.20
C SER A 107 5.23 -16.48 -15.78
N GLY A 108 4.35 -15.71 -15.13
CA GLY A 108 4.55 -15.24 -13.76
C GLY A 108 3.97 -16.21 -12.74
N PHE A 109 4.81 -16.78 -11.88
CA PHE A 109 4.38 -17.52 -10.69
C PHE A 109 4.13 -16.51 -9.58
N ALA A 110 2.97 -16.62 -8.94
CA ALA A 110 2.79 -15.98 -7.65
C ALA A 110 3.57 -16.76 -6.59
N VAL A 111 4.35 -16.05 -5.80
CA VAL A 111 5.20 -16.63 -4.76
C VAL A 111 4.93 -15.98 -3.41
N ARG A 112 5.21 -16.74 -2.36
CA ARG A 112 5.22 -16.30 -0.98
C ARG A 112 6.57 -16.63 -0.37
N TRP A 113 7.28 -15.60 0.07
CA TRP A 113 8.45 -15.74 0.92
C TRP A 113 8.00 -15.68 2.39
N SER A 114 8.33 -16.71 3.17
CA SER A 114 8.11 -16.75 4.62
C SER A 114 9.21 -17.55 5.31
N GLY A 115 9.73 -17.02 6.42
CA GLY A 115 10.95 -17.56 7.05
C GLY A 115 12.11 -17.64 6.05
N SER A 116 12.71 -18.82 5.91
CA SER A 116 13.83 -19.06 5.00
C SER A 116 13.40 -19.63 3.62
N GLN A 117 12.10 -19.68 3.32
CA GLN A 117 11.57 -20.41 2.18
C GLN A 117 10.76 -19.49 1.26
N VAL A 118 10.95 -19.63 -0.04
CA VAL A 118 10.06 -19.06 -1.07
C VAL A 118 9.27 -20.20 -1.68
N THR A 119 7.95 -20.14 -1.54
CA THR A 119 7.03 -21.16 -2.04
C THR A 119 6.18 -20.59 -3.16
N ASP A 120 6.04 -21.35 -4.24
CA ASP A 120 5.07 -21.03 -5.28
C ASP A 120 3.65 -21.24 -4.72
N ILE A 121 2.81 -20.21 -4.81
CA ILE A 121 1.44 -20.24 -4.29
C ILE A 121 0.39 -20.39 -5.39
N LEU A 122 0.69 -19.90 -6.59
CA LEU A 122 -0.11 -20.14 -7.79
C LEU A 122 0.81 -20.18 -9.01
N GLY A 123 0.84 -21.33 -9.67
CA GLY A 123 1.58 -21.53 -10.92
C GLY A 123 0.87 -20.86 -12.10
N PRO A 124 1.59 -20.67 -13.22
CA PRO A 124 0.97 -20.16 -14.44
C PRO A 124 -0.06 -21.18 -14.95
N SER A 125 -1.29 -20.74 -15.16
CA SER A 125 -2.19 -21.44 -16.09
C SER A 125 -1.77 -21.08 -17.51
N ALA A 126 -2.03 -21.96 -18.49
CA ALA A 126 -1.74 -21.64 -19.90
C ALA A 126 -2.30 -20.25 -20.25
N ASN A 127 -1.43 -19.37 -20.74
CA ASN A 127 -1.71 -17.97 -21.09
C ASN A 127 -2.11 -17.06 -19.90
N THR A 128 -1.62 -17.30 -18.68
CA THR A 128 -1.85 -16.41 -17.54
C THR A 128 -0.60 -16.14 -16.72
N THR A 129 -0.33 -14.86 -16.46
CA THR A 129 0.64 -14.41 -15.46
C THR A 129 -0.13 -14.00 -14.20
N TRP A 130 0.28 -14.47 -13.01
CA TRP A 130 -0.38 -14.10 -11.75
C TRP A 130 0.51 -13.19 -10.91
N SER A 131 -0.05 -12.09 -10.42
CA SER A 131 0.63 -11.14 -9.54
C SER A 131 -0.21 -10.91 -8.28
N PRO A 132 0.31 -11.21 -7.08
CA PRO A 132 -0.35 -10.84 -5.83
C PRO A 132 -0.52 -9.34 -5.74
N THR A 133 -1.72 -8.90 -5.36
CA THR A 133 -2.07 -7.49 -5.20
C THR A 133 -2.15 -7.08 -3.73
N ALA A 134 -2.68 -7.95 -2.87
CA ALA A 134 -2.69 -7.75 -1.42
C ALA A 134 -2.71 -9.07 -0.64
N SER A 135 -2.52 -8.99 0.66
CA SER A 135 -2.63 -10.13 1.57
C SER A 135 -3.31 -9.77 2.88
N ASN A 136 -3.92 -10.76 3.53
CA ASN A 136 -4.48 -10.62 4.87
C ASN A 136 -3.36 -10.45 5.93
N ALA A 137 -3.73 -10.31 7.20
CA ALA A 137 -2.80 -9.94 8.27
C ALA A 137 -1.56 -10.84 8.42
N ASP A 138 -1.70 -12.15 8.22
CA ASP A 138 -0.64 -13.15 8.36
C ASP A 138 -0.08 -13.65 7.00
N GLY A 139 -0.60 -13.11 5.90
CA GLY A 139 -0.22 -13.49 4.55
C GLY A 139 -0.59 -14.93 4.17
N THR A 140 -1.59 -15.53 4.82
CA THR A 140 -2.12 -16.85 4.46
C THR A 140 -3.25 -16.78 3.43
N ILE A 141 -3.86 -15.62 3.25
CA ILE A 141 -4.82 -15.33 2.17
C ILE A 141 -4.27 -14.18 1.35
N ALA A 142 -4.32 -14.30 0.03
CA ALA A 142 -3.86 -13.27 -0.88
C ALA A 142 -4.83 -13.07 -2.03
N THR A 143 -4.99 -11.82 -2.46
CA THR A 143 -5.63 -11.49 -3.72
C THR A 143 -4.57 -11.41 -4.80
N LEU A 144 -4.93 -11.85 -6.00
CA LEU A 144 -4.05 -11.85 -7.15
C LEU A 144 -4.83 -11.32 -8.35
N THR A 145 -4.12 -10.62 -9.22
CA THR A 145 -4.62 -10.30 -10.55
C THR A 145 -3.80 -11.08 -11.58
N GLY A 146 -4.50 -11.66 -12.55
CA GLY A 146 -3.89 -12.31 -13.68
C GLY A 146 -4.35 -11.73 -15.01
N LEU A 147 -3.53 -11.93 -16.03
CA LEU A 147 -3.80 -11.50 -17.40
C LEU A 147 -4.01 -12.73 -18.27
N VAL A 148 -5.24 -12.98 -18.71
CA VAL A 148 -5.56 -14.11 -19.59
C VAL A 148 -5.49 -13.65 -21.04
N VAL A 149 -4.55 -14.22 -21.80
CA VAL A 149 -4.36 -13.90 -23.22
C VAL A 149 -5.13 -14.90 -24.09
N GLY A 150 -6.19 -14.41 -24.73
CA GLY A 150 -6.95 -15.12 -25.76
C GLY A 150 -6.51 -14.75 -27.18
N PRO A 151 -7.07 -15.39 -28.22
CA PRO A 151 -6.66 -15.17 -29.61
C PRO A 151 -6.86 -13.74 -30.12
N ASN A 152 -7.82 -12.98 -29.55
CA ASN A 152 -8.14 -11.62 -29.97
C ASN A 152 -8.35 -10.64 -28.81
N THR A 153 -8.27 -11.11 -27.56
CA THR A 153 -8.58 -10.30 -26.37
C THR A 153 -7.66 -10.68 -25.23
N THR A 154 -7.31 -9.68 -24.44
CA THR A 154 -6.57 -9.86 -23.18
C THR A 154 -7.48 -9.44 -22.04
N THR A 155 -7.77 -10.36 -21.12
CA THR A 155 -8.75 -10.12 -20.04
C THR A 155 -8.07 -10.20 -18.69
N ARG A 156 -8.26 -9.17 -17.84
CA ARG A 156 -7.83 -9.22 -16.44
C ARG A 156 -8.81 -10.07 -15.63
N VAL A 157 -8.26 -10.89 -14.75
CA VAL A 157 -9.02 -11.76 -13.84
C VAL A 157 -8.46 -11.64 -12.44
N GLY A 158 -9.31 -11.54 -11.45
CA GLY A 158 -8.92 -11.67 -10.05
C GLY A 158 -8.84 -13.14 -9.63
N HIS A 159 -8.12 -13.41 -8.56
CA HIS A 159 -8.06 -14.71 -7.91
C HIS A 159 -7.81 -14.52 -6.42
N ILE A 160 -8.28 -15.45 -5.60
CA ILE A 160 -8.02 -15.47 -4.17
C ILE A 160 -7.35 -16.80 -3.83
N TRP A 161 -6.13 -16.69 -3.31
CA TRP A 161 -5.35 -17.81 -2.82
C TRP A 161 -5.50 -17.93 -1.31
N ALA A 162 -5.53 -19.17 -0.80
CA ALA A 162 -5.41 -19.47 0.63
C ALA A 162 -4.34 -20.53 0.85
N ALA A 163 -3.59 -20.43 1.95
CA ALA A 163 -2.51 -21.36 2.28
C ALA A 163 -3.02 -22.73 2.77
N ASN A 164 -4.15 -22.77 3.50
CA ASN A 164 -4.60 -23.97 4.22
C ASN A 164 -6.14 -24.07 4.39
N PRO A 165 -6.81 -25.06 3.75
CA PRO A 165 -6.28 -25.88 2.66
C PRO A 165 -5.96 -24.97 1.46
N PRO A 166 -4.97 -25.33 0.62
CA PRO A 166 -4.75 -24.65 -0.65
C PRO A 166 -5.98 -24.82 -1.53
N ALA A 167 -6.85 -23.82 -1.47
CA ALA A 167 -8.08 -23.77 -2.21
C ALA A 167 -8.10 -22.45 -2.97
N ASN A 168 -8.41 -22.54 -4.26
CA ASN A 168 -8.79 -21.38 -5.06
C ASN A 168 -10.12 -20.91 -4.49
N LEU A 169 -10.08 -19.96 -3.55
CA LEU A 169 -11.27 -19.37 -2.97
C LEU A 169 -11.89 -18.53 -4.09
N VAL A 170 -13.07 -18.97 -4.55
CA VAL A 170 -14.03 -18.23 -5.36
C VAL A 170 -13.41 -17.26 -6.40
N GLN A 171 -13.28 -17.71 -7.65
CA GLN A 171 -12.87 -16.78 -8.70
C GLN A 171 -13.93 -15.68 -8.89
N PRO A 172 -13.54 -14.39 -8.89
CA PRO A 172 -14.34 -13.34 -9.48
C PRO A 172 -14.76 -13.73 -10.90
N ALA A 173 -15.92 -13.25 -11.35
CA ALA A 173 -16.33 -13.50 -12.73
C ALA A 173 -15.25 -13.02 -13.72
N PRO A 174 -15.10 -13.66 -14.90
CA PRO A 174 -14.14 -13.21 -15.91
C PRO A 174 -14.28 -11.71 -16.21
N GLY A 175 -13.16 -10.98 -16.28
CA GLY A 175 -13.12 -9.53 -16.49
C GLY A 175 -13.17 -8.68 -15.21
N TRP A 176 -13.32 -9.30 -14.04
CA TRP A 176 -13.32 -8.61 -12.76
C TRP A 176 -11.94 -8.66 -12.14
N THR A 177 -11.51 -7.53 -11.58
CA THR A 177 -10.21 -7.39 -10.90
C THR A 177 -10.43 -7.33 -9.39
N VAL A 178 -9.47 -7.83 -8.62
CA VAL A 178 -9.41 -7.66 -7.16
C VAL A 178 -8.12 -6.91 -6.83
N TYR A 179 -8.24 -5.77 -6.16
CA TYR A 179 -7.10 -4.93 -5.83
C TYR A 179 -6.62 -5.11 -4.40
N ASP A 180 -7.54 -5.24 -3.44
CA ASP A 180 -7.18 -5.26 -2.02
C ASP A 180 -8.18 -6.09 -1.18
N LEU A 181 -7.80 -6.42 0.05
CA LEU A 181 -8.64 -7.11 1.03
C LEU A 181 -8.39 -6.62 2.47
N ALA A 182 -9.42 -6.70 3.31
CA ALA A 182 -9.31 -6.43 4.73
C ALA A 182 -8.40 -7.46 5.44
N ASP A 183 -7.88 -7.12 6.62
CA ASP A 183 -6.90 -7.93 7.36
C ASP A 183 -7.42 -9.31 7.73
N ASP A 184 -8.72 -9.40 8.02
CA ASP A 184 -9.42 -10.64 8.37
C ASP A 184 -9.90 -11.41 7.12
N ALA A 185 -9.59 -10.90 5.93
CA ALA A 185 -10.07 -11.39 4.66
C ALA A 185 -11.61 -11.53 4.61
N SER A 186 -12.36 -10.71 5.33
CA SER A 186 -13.83 -10.75 5.29
C SER A 186 -14.40 -9.98 4.10
N VAL A 187 -13.72 -8.93 3.66
CA VAL A 187 -14.12 -8.04 2.55
C VAL A 187 -12.97 -7.87 1.58
N LEU A 188 -13.28 -7.91 0.29
CA LEU A 188 -12.37 -7.56 -0.79
C LEU A 188 -12.96 -6.47 -1.67
N VAL A 189 -12.09 -5.72 -2.33
CA VAL A 189 -12.46 -4.60 -3.19
C VAL A 189 -11.81 -4.70 -4.56
N GLY A 190 -12.46 -4.11 -5.55
CA GLY A 190 -11.95 -4.19 -6.91
C GLY A 190 -12.71 -3.36 -7.92
N GLN A 191 -12.52 -3.75 -9.18
CA GLN A 191 -13.21 -3.21 -10.34
C GLN A 191 -14.00 -4.33 -11.04
N SER A 192 -15.26 -4.07 -11.33
CA SER A 192 -16.11 -5.03 -12.04
C SER A 192 -15.77 -5.07 -13.54
N ALA A 193 -16.15 -6.16 -14.22
CA ALA A 193 -16.38 -6.08 -15.65
C ALA A 193 -17.63 -5.20 -15.92
N PRO A 194 -17.80 -4.70 -17.15
CA PRO A 194 -19.08 -4.18 -17.61
C PRO A 194 -20.19 -5.18 -17.31
N SER A 195 -21.16 -4.76 -16.49
CA SER A 195 -22.16 -5.68 -15.94
C SER A 195 -23.49 -4.99 -15.66
N PRO A 196 -24.63 -5.62 -16.02
CA PRO A 196 -25.95 -5.08 -15.71
C PRO A 196 -26.36 -5.27 -14.23
N ILE A 197 -25.57 -6.00 -13.43
CA ILE A 197 -25.92 -6.40 -12.05
C ILE A 197 -26.10 -5.20 -11.12
N PHE A 198 -25.41 -4.08 -11.38
CA PHE A 198 -25.43 -2.89 -10.53
C PHE A 198 -26.46 -1.84 -10.97
N GLY A 199 -27.23 -2.10 -12.03
CA GLY A 199 -28.11 -1.10 -12.65
C GLY A 199 -27.33 0.05 -13.33
N GLY A 200 -28.02 0.92 -14.08
CA GLY A 200 -27.37 1.98 -14.86
C GLY A 200 -26.76 1.48 -16.18
N ASP A 201 -25.79 2.23 -16.74
CA ASP A 201 -25.09 1.80 -17.96
C ASP A 201 -24.27 0.54 -17.69
N ALA A 202 -24.63 -0.55 -18.37
CA ALA A 202 -24.02 -1.87 -18.23
C ALA A 202 -22.65 -1.98 -18.89
N ASN A 203 -22.23 -0.95 -19.63
CA ASN A 203 -20.91 -0.91 -20.27
C ASN A 203 -19.79 -0.41 -19.34
N LEU A 204 -20.15 0.05 -18.13
CA LEU A 204 -19.20 0.66 -17.21
C LEU A 204 -18.57 -0.35 -16.25
N HIS A 205 -17.28 -0.16 -16.00
CA HIS A 205 -16.55 -0.80 -14.92
C HIS A 205 -16.79 -0.05 -13.61
N ARG A 206 -17.25 -0.74 -12.57
CA ARG A 206 -17.66 -0.11 -11.32
C ARG A 206 -16.76 -0.51 -10.14
N PRO A 207 -16.52 0.40 -9.19
CA PRO A 207 -15.94 0.02 -7.91
C PRO A 207 -16.90 -0.90 -7.16
N TYR A 208 -16.39 -1.99 -6.59
CA TYR A 208 -17.23 -2.90 -5.82
C TYR A 208 -16.56 -3.34 -4.53
N GLN A 209 -17.39 -3.83 -3.62
CA GLN A 209 -16.97 -4.64 -2.47
C GLN A 209 -17.66 -6.00 -2.49
N ARG A 210 -17.02 -7.00 -1.89
CA ARG A 210 -17.58 -8.35 -1.76
C ARG A 210 -17.18 -8.96 -0.44
N HIS A 211 -18.14 -9.55 0.27
CA HIS A 211 -17.85 -10.40 1.41
C HIS A 211 -17.37 -11.79 0.98
N LEU A 212 -16.28 -12.27 1.56
CA LEU A 212 -15.65 -13.55 1.19
C LEU A 212 -16.49 -14.78 1.57
N LEU A 213 -17.27 -14.68 2.66
CA LEU A 213 -18.24 -15.70 3.08
C LEU A 213 -19.64 -15.50 2.45
N GLY A 214 -19.79 -14.45 1.63
CA GLY A 214 -21.02 -14.11 0.93
C GLY A 214 -20.95 -14.35 -0.57
N THR A 215 -22.11 -14.48 -1.20
CA THR A 215 -22.22 -14.55 -2.67
C THR A 215 -22.56 -13.21 -3.31
N ALA A 216 -23.02 -12.24 -2.52
CA ALA A 216 -23.47 -10.94 -3.01
C ALA A 216 -22.28 -9.99 -3.24
N MET A 217 -22.16 -9.55 -4.49
CA MET A 217 -21.37 -8.38 -4.86
C MET A 217 -22.16 -7.14 -4.49
N MET A 218 -21.50 -6.11 -3.99
CA MET A 218 -22.13 -4.84 -3.64
C MET A 218 -21.42 -3.72 -4.39
N ASP A 219 -22.19 -2.92 -5.12
CA ASP A 219 -21.70 -1.70 -5.76
C ASP A 219 -21.22 -0.72 -4.68
N ILE A 220 -20.22 0.09 -5.01
CA ILE A 220 -19.87 1.27 -4.22
C ILE A 220 -20.51 2.47 -4.94
N PRO A 221 -21.64 3.01 -4.43
CA PRO A 221 -22.44 3.95 -5.21
C PRO A 221 -21.69 5.25 -5.49
N ALA A 222 -21.73 5.74 -6.73
CA ALA A 222 -21.24 7.07 -7.04
C ALA A 222 -22.17 8.16 -6.46
N PRO A 223 -21.64 9.33 -6.05
CA PRO A 223 -22.46 10.48 -5.70
C PRO A 223 -23.34 10.93 -6.88
N SER A 224 -24.46 11.58 -6.58
CA SER A 224 -25.39 12.07 -7.61
C SER A 224 -24.68 13.00 -8.61
N GLY A 225 -24.82 12.71 -9.90
CA GLY A 225 -24.23 13.51 -10.98
C GLY A 225 -22.81 13.09 -11.37
N VAL A 226 -22.22 12.09 -10.71
CA VAL A 226 -20.93 11.50 -11.07
C VAL A 226 -21.15 10.16 -11.76
N ASP A 227 -20.32 9.86 -12.77
CA ASP A 227 -20.37 8.57 -13.43
C ASP A 227 -19.87 7.47 -12.48
N ALA A 228 -20.49 6.29 -12.56
CA ALA A 228 -20.10 5.15 -11.73
C ALA A 228 -18.87 4.41 -12.28
N GLU A 229 -18.34 4.83 -13.43
CA GLU A 229 -17.10 4.31 -14.01
C GLU A 229 -15.92 4.55 -13.07
N GLY A 230 -15.34 3.49 -12.51
CA GLY A 230 -14.29 3.61 -11.53
C GLY A 230 -13.76 2.29 -10.99
N GLU A 231 -13.04 2.38 -9.89
CA GLU A 231 -12.41 1.25 -9.22
C GLU A 231 -12.18 1.53 -7.74
N ALA A 232 -12.33 0.50 -6.90
CA ALA A 232 -11.94 0.54 -5.50
C ALA A 232 -10.58 -0.15 -5.34
N THR A 233 -9.58 0.60 -4.88
CA THR A 233 -8.17 0.20 -4.94
C THR A 233 -7.59 -0.12 -3.57
N LEU A 234 -8.17 0.39 -2.48
CA LEU A 234 -7.71 0.14 -1.11
C LEU A 234 -8.90 -0.13 -0.18
N ILE A 235 -8.67 -0.94 0.84
CA ILE A 235 -9.59 -1.12 1.96
C ILE A 235 -8.82 -1.06 3.29
N SER A 236 -9.41 -0.43 4.31
CA SER A 236 -8.83 -0.41 5.65
C SER A 236 -8.73 -1.82 6.21
N GLY A 237 -7.74 -2.08 7.07
CA GLY A 237 -7.58 -3.44 7.59
C GLY A 237 -8.75 -3.89 8.47
N ASP A 238 -9.52 -2.95 9.06
CA ASP A 238 -10.78 -3.26 9.76
C ASP A 238 -12.00 -3.41 8.82
N GLY A 239 -11.80 -3.27 7.50
CA GLY A 239 -12.80 -3.47 6.46
C GLY A 239 -13.87 -2.38 6.37
N SER A 240 -13.77 -1.30 7.17
CA SER A 240 -14.84 -0.30 7.31
C SER A 240 -14.76 0.86 6.32
N THR A 241 -13.57 1.10 5.76
CA THR A 241 -13.28 2.22 4.87
C THR A 241 -12.72 1.71 3.55
N ILE A 242 -13.31 2.15 2.44
CA ILE A 242 -12.89 1.77 1.08
C ILE A 242 -12.48 3.02 0.33
N VAL A 243 -11.40 2.95 -0.43
CA VAL A 243 -10.86 4.07 -1.21
C VAL A 243 -10.74 3.65 -2.64
N GLY A 244 -11.04 4.56 -3.54
CA GLY A 244 -11.02 4.30 -4.97
C GLY A 244 -11.01 5.58 -5.77
N ARG A 245 -11.30 5.44 -7.06
CA ARG A 245 -11.37 6.55 -8.00
C ARG A 245 -12.60 6.39 -8.91
N LEU A 246 -13.32 7.48 -9.14
CA LEU A 246 -14.49 7.55 -10.03
C LEU A 246 -14.24 8.55 -11.15
N THR A 247 -14.82 8.31 -12.32
CA THR A 247 -14.72 9.18 -13.50
C THR A 247 -15.75 10.29 -13.41
N GLU A 248 -15.33 11.54 -13.62
CA GLU A 248 -16.23 12.68 -13.72
C GLU A 248 -16.40 13.07 -15.20
N GLY A 249 -17.61 12.92 -15.75
CA GLY A 249 -17.93 13.32 -17.13
C GLY A 249 -17.55 12.33 -18.24
N ASN A 250 -17.63 12.78 -19.50
CA ASN A 250 -17.43 11.94 -20.69
C ASN A 250 -15.93 11.64 -20.93
N SER A 251 -15.44 10.61 -20.22
CA SER A 251 -14.58 9.52 -20.68
C SER A 251 -13.08 9.72 -21.01
N LEU A 252 -12.36 10.78 -20.58
CA LEU A 252 -10.90 10.84 -20.82
C LEU A 252 -10.03 11.52 -19.73
N GLU A 253 -10.29 11.29 -18.42
CA GLU A 253 -9.54 11.83 -17.25
C GLU A 253 -9.85 13.31 -16.89
N PRO A 254 -9.76 13.69 -15.60
CA PRO A 254 -9.22 12.93 -14.46
C PRO A 254 -10.26 12.17 -13.62
N LYS A 255 -9.89 10.97 -13.14
CA LYS A 255 -10.67 10.26 -12.11
C LYS A 255 -10.46 10.91 -10.74
N ARG A 256 -11.54 11.17 -10.00
CA ARG A 256 -11.50 11.75 -8.65
C ARG A 256 -11.39 10.68 -7.57
N PRO A 257 -10.46 10.84 -6.61
CA PRO A 257 -10.35 9.91 -5.50
C PRO A 257 -11.53 10.04 -4.55
N PHE A 258 -12.06 8.92 -4.08
CA PHE A 258 -13.13 8.89 -3.10
C PHE A 258 -12.76 8.02 -1.91
N LEU A 259 -13.43 8.31 -0.80
CA LEU A 259 -13.52 7.47 0.38
C LEU A 259 -15.00 7.07 0.56
N TRP A 260 -15.24 5.79 0.81
CA TRP A 260 -16.54 5.24 1.11
C TRP A 260 -16.55 4.61 2.49
N THR A 261 -17.60 4.89 3.26
CA THR A 261 -17.97 4.15 4.46
C THR A 261 -19.44 3.79 4.41
N GLN A 262 -19.84 2.75 5.14
CA GLN A 262 -21.25 2.38 5.21
C GLN A 262 -22.14 3.51 5.76
N ALA A 263 -21.63 4.31 6.70
CA ALA A 263 -22.39 5.38 7.34
C ALA A 263 -22.40 6.69 6.53
N GLY A 264 -21.28 7.03 5.88
CA GLY A 264 -21.11 8.29 5.14
C GLY A 264 -21.41 8.20 3.64
N GLY A 265 -21.47 6.99 3.08
CA GLY A 265 -21.50 6.80 1.63
C GLY A 265 -20.19 7.24 0.97
N THR A 266 -20.24 7.49 -0.34
CA THR A 266 -19.09 7.92 -1.13
C THR A 266 -18.88 9.43 -1.00
N GLN A 267 -17.68 9.84 -0.61
CA GLN A 267 -17.28 11.23 -0.48
C GLN A 267 -15.92 11.43 -1.16
N PHE A 268 -15.75 12.53 -1.89
CA PHE A 268 -14.48 12.79 -2.57
C PHE A 268 -13.40 13.26 -1.60
N LEU A 269 -12.18 12.78 -1.83
CA LEU A 269 -10.99 13.31 -1.19
C LEU A 269 -10.58 14.60 -1.90
N SER A 270 -10.14 15.58 -1.13
CA SER A 270 -9.60 16.84 -1.67
C SER A 270 -8.18 16.65 -2.23
N SER A 271 -7.76 17.58 -3.09
CA SER A 271 -6.36 17.77 -3.49
C SER A 271 -5.73 18.89 -2.64
N ALA A 272 -4.39 18.97 -2.62
CA ALA A 272 -3.69 20.08 -1.98
C ALA A 272 -3.62 21.33 -2.87
N LEU A 273 -3.74 21.21 -4.20
CA LEU A 273 -3.62 22.31 -5.17
C LEU A 273 -4.92 22.69 -5.91
N GLY A 274 -6.01 21.95 -5.77
CA GLY A 274 -7.31 22.24 -6.39
C GLY A 274 -8.00 21.05 -7.08
N GLU A 275 -9.21 21.25 -7.61
CA GLU A 275 -10.11 20.14 -7.99
C GLU A 275 -9.72 19.36 -9.27
N ASP A 276 -8.79 19.85 -10.09
CA ASP A 276 -8.47 19.28 -11.42
C ASP A 276 -7.20 18.39 -11.47
N ALA A 277 -6.59 18.07 -10.32
CA ALA A 277 -5.35 17.31 -10.30
C ALA A 277 -5.58 15.78 -10.30
N SER A 278 -4.68 15.04 -10.95
CA SER A 278 -4.69 13.57 -10.87
C SER A 278 -4.17 13.15 -9.50
N VAL A 279 -5.09 12.82 -8.60
CA VAL A 279 -4.81 12.43 -7.22
C VAL A 279 -4.93 10.92 -7.07
N ILE A 280 -3.89 10.29 -6.52
CA ILE A 280 -3.78 8.84 -6.39
C ILE A 280 -3.50 8.47 -4.93
N PRO A 281 -4.51 7.99 -4.19
CA PRO A 281 -4.30 7.31 -2.92
C PRO A 281 -3.51 6.02 -3.13
N ARG A 282 -2.52 5.75 -2.29
CA ARG A 282 -1.63 4.58 -2.38
C ARG A 282 -1.58 3.73 -1.13
N GLY A 283 -1.80 4.31 0.04
CA GLY A 283 -1.76 3.61 1.32
C GLY A 283 -2.84 4.07 2.28
N ILE A 284 -3.29 3.16 3.14
CA ILE A 284 -4.33 3.39 4.14
C ILE A 284 -3.97 2.71 5.47
N SER A 285 -4.26 3.39 6.57
CA SER A 285 -4.13 2.88 7.95
C SER A 285 -5.19 1.82 8.30
N TYR A 286 -5.07 1.17 9.46
CA TYR A 286 -6.00 0.10 9.89
C TYR A 286 -7.46 0.54 9.95
N ARG A 287 -7.71 1.76 10.45
CA ARG A 287 -9.04 2.33 10.63
C ARG A 287 -9.51 3.15 9.42
N GLY A 288 -8.62 3.40 8.47
CA GLY A 288 -8.91 4.24 7.31
C GLY A 288 -9.02 5.73 7.61
N ASP A 289 -8.51 6.18 8.76
CA ASP A 289 -8.52 7.59 9.17
C ASP A 289 -7.33 8.38 8.62
N ILE A 290 -6.21 7.69 8.36
CA ILE A 290 -5.02 8.23 7.67
C ILE A 290 -4.83 7.55 6.32
N LEU A 291 -4.63 8.35 5.27
CA LEU A 291 -4.22 7.89 3.94
C LEU A 291 -2.97 8.62 3.46
N VAL A 292 -2.24 7.99 2.54
CA VAL A 292 -1.10 8.59 1.84
C VAL A 292 -1.16 8.32 0.35
N GLY A 293 -0.48 9.15 -0.44
CA GLY A 293 -0.49 9.04 -1.88
C GLY A 293 0.24 10.20 -2.54
N ASP A 294 -0.16 10.53 -3.75
CA ASP A 294 0.42 11.64 -4.50
C ASP A 294 -0.60 12.37 -5.37
N GLU A 295 -0.23 13.58 -5.74
CA GLU A 295 -0.94 14.44 -6.68
C GLU A 295 0.00 14.80 -7.83
N GLN A 296 -0.40 14.50 -9.06
CA GLN A 296 0.37 14.85 -10.24
C GLN A 296 0.16 16.33 -10.57
N ILE A 297 1.26 17.09 -10.56
CA ILE A 297 1.25 18.55 -10.78
C ILE A 297 1.93 18.93 -12.11
N GLY A 298 2.51 17.96 -12.80
CA GLY A 298 3.09 18.12 -14.11
C GLY A 298 3.49 16.79 -14.76
N PRO A 299 4.01 16.80 -16.00
CA PRO A 299 4.26 15.60 -16.79
C PRO A 299 5.17 14.56 -16.13
N ASN A 300 6.03 14.97 -15.19
CA ASN A 300 6.93 14.09 -14.45
C ASN A 300 7.10 14.52 -12.98
N THR A 301 6.17 15.31 -12.47
CA THR A 301 6.25 15.93 -11.14
C THR A 301 5.00 15.59 -10.37
N SER A 302 5.19 14.96 -9.21
CA SER A 302 4.15 14.68 -8.24
C SER A 302 4.53 15.34 -6.91
N ILE A 303 3.54 15.62 -6.07
CA ILE A 303 3.75 15.92 -4.66
C ILE A 303 3.14 14.82 -3.80
N ALA A 304 3.82 14.44 -2.71
CA ALA A 304 3.27 13.48 -1.78
C ALA A 304 2.22 14.12 -0.87
N LEU A 305 1.11 13.42 -0.68
CA LEU A 305 -0.01 13.85 0.14
C LEU A 305 -0.23 12.93 1.34
N LEU A 306 -0.73 13.54 2.42
CA LEU A 306 -1.30 12.90 3.59
C LEU A 306 -2.76 13.36 3.72
N TRP A 307 -3.69 12.42 3.85
CA TRP A 307 -5.07 12.75 4.20
C TRP A 307 -5.39 12.39 5.64
N ARG A 308 -6.06 13.31 6.33
CA ARG A 308 -6.75 13.07 7.60
C ARG A 308 -8.23 13.31 7.39
N GLY A 309 -9.00 12.23 7.33
CA GLY A 309 -10.37 12.30 6.80
C GLY A 309 -10.35 12.67 5.31
N PHE A 310 -11.06 13.74 4.93
CA PHE A 310 -11.21 14.13 3.51
C PHE A 310 -10.21 15.21 3.05
N GLY A 311 -9.47 15.83 3.97
CA GLY A 311 -8.54 16.93 3.72
C GLY A 311 -7.14 16.45 3.35
N ALA A 312 -6.60 16.91 2.22
CA ALA A 312 -5.20 16.69 1.84
C ALA A 312 -4.27 17.71 2.49
N GLU A 313 -3.12 17.24 2.97
CA GLU A 313 -1.99 18.05 3.40
C GLU A 313 -0.74 17.58 2.64
N GLU A 314 0.14 18.50 2.25
CA GLU A 314 1.42 18.13 1.64
C GLU A 314 2.33 17.45 2.67
N LEU A 315 2.78 16.24 2.39
CA LEU A 315 3.47 15.39 3.37
C LEU A 315 4.77 16.02 3.89
N ILE A 316 5.54 16.68 3.03
CA ILE A 316 6.79 17.33 3.44
C ILE A 316 6.54 18.46 4.45
N GLY A 317 5.44 19.20 4.28
CA GLY A 317 5.01 20.25 5.20
C GLY A 317 4.63 19.67 6.57
N VAL A 318 3.87 18.57 6.58
CA VAL A 318 3.49 17.87 7.81
C VAL A 318 4.73 17.36 8.56
N LEU A 319 5.65 16.69 7.86
CA LEU A 319 6.87 16.16 8.47
C LEU A 319 7.74 17.25 9.09
N ARG A 320 7.97 18.36 8.37
CA ARG A 320 8.73 19.52 8.86
C ARG A 320 8.07 20.16 10.06
N GLN A 321 6.75 20.36 10.03
CA GLN A 321 5.99 20.91 11.15
C GLN A 321 6.09 20.02 12.40
N GLN A 322 6.17 18.71 12.21
CA GLN A 322 6.35 17.73 13.28
C GLN A 322 7.81 17.53 13.70
N GLY A 323 8.75 18.33 13.18
CA GLY A 323 10.15 18.33 13.62
C GLY A 323 11.07 17.39 12.86
N ALA A 324 10.66 16.83 11.72
CA ALA A 324 11.55 16.06 10.86
C ALA A 324 12.62 16.95 10.23
N GLU A 325 13.88 16.53 10.35
CA GLU A 325 15.01 17.19 9.71
C GLU A 325 15.07 16.78 8.23
N ILE A 326 14.57 17.66 7.35
CA ILE A 326 14.57 17.48 5.89
C ILE A 326 15.31 18.67 5.27
N SER A 327 16.55 18.43 4.83
CA SER A 327 17.42 19.46 4.25
C SER A 327 16.84 20.01 2.95
N ASP A 328 16.88 21.33 2.78
CA ASP A 328 16.62 21.94 1.47
C ASP A 328 17.75 21.60 0.47
N PRO A 329 17.44 21.38 -0.81
CA PRO A 329 16.14 21.51 -1.48
C PRO A 329 15.43 20.17 -1.70
N THR A 330 15.33 19.31 -0.68
CA THR A 330 14.62 18.02 -0.82
C THR A 330 13.14 18.24 -1.08
N GLU A 331 12.59 17.52 -2.05
CA GLU A 331 11.16 17.42 -2.31
C GLU A 331 10.70 15.97 -2.16
N ILE A 332 9.45 15.77 -1.76
CA ILE A 332 8.84 14.43 -1.64
C ILE A 332 7.86 14.24 -2.80
N ASP A 333 8.22 13.37 -3.73
CA ASP A 333 7.44 13.11 -4.93
C ASP A 333 6.17 12.31 -4.62
N ARG A 334 6.32 11.21 -3.87
CA ARG A 334 5.25 10.23 -3.67
C ARG A 334 5.34 9.56 -2.31
N ALA A 335 4.21 9.37 -1.66
CA ALA A 335 4.08 8.45 -0.53
C ALA A 335 3.44 7.15 -1.01
N TRP A 336 4.21 6.06 -0.96
CA TRP A 336 3.84 4.78 -1.57
C TRP A 336 3.04 3.87 -0.65
N ALA A 337 3.38 3.84 0.65
CA ALA A 337 2.64 3.04 1.62
C ALA A 337 2.72 3.66 3.02
N ILE A 338 1.76 3.30 3.87
CA ILE A 338 1.69 3.67 5.28
C ILE A 338 1.40 2.43 6.13
N SER A 339 1.98 2.37 7.33
CA SER A 339 1.72 1.32 8.31
C SER A 339 0.29 1.38 8.86
N ALA A 340 -0.15 0.27 9.43
CA ALA A 340 -1.49 0.12 9.99
C ALA A 340 -1.79 1.08 11.14
N ASP A 341 -0.77 1.40 11.94
CA ASP A 341 -0.85 2.40 12.99
C ASP A 341 -0.92 3.85 12.47
N GLY A 342 -0.77 4.07 11.16
CA GLY A 342 -0.85 5.38 10.53
C GLY A 342 0.37 6.28 10.77
N LEU A 343 1.52 5.71 11.18
CA LEU A 343 2.69 6.52 11.57
C LEU A 343 3.87 6.39 10.61
N THR A 344 4.17 5.19 10.10
CA THR A 344 5.35 4.94 9.27
C THR A 344 4.98 5.01 7.80
N ILE A 345 5.66 5.88 7.06
CA ILE A 345 5.43 6.12 5.64
C ILE A 345 6.69 5.74 4.88
N ILE A 346 6.53 5.05 3.76
CA ILE A 346 7.59 4.89 2.76
C ILE A 346 7.22 5.66 1.50
N GLY A 347 8.21 6.21 0.82
CA GLY A 347 7.96 6.99 -0.37
C GLY A 347 9.21 7.25 -1.19
N GLN A 348 9.04 8.04 -2.24
CA GLN A 348 10.11 8.52 -3.10
C GLN A 348 10.26 10.03 -2.93
N ALA A 349 11.51 10.47 -2.85
CA ALA A 349 11.90 11.87 -2.75
C ALA A 349 13.03 12.16 -3.73
N HIS A 350 13.35 13.43 -3.94
CA HIS A 350 14.48 13.83 -4.74
C HIS A 350 15.23 15.04 -4.17
N LEU A 351 16.53 15.09 -4.45
CA LEU A 351 17.42 16.22 -4.17
C LEU A 351 17.69 16.95 -5.49
N ASN A 352 16.95 18.04 -5.76
CA ASN A 352 16.91 18.69 -7.09
C ASN A 352 16.52 17.72 -8.23
N PHE A 353 16.45 18.21 -9.47
CA PHE A 353 16.07 17.44 -10.67
C PHE A 353 16.92 16.20 -11.02
N GLY A 354 17.85 15.73 -10.18
CA GLY A 354 18.88 14.75 -10.56
C GLY A 354 18.95 13.44 -9.75
N HIS A 355 18.60 13.44 -8.46
CA HIS A 355 18.76 12.25 -7.61
C HIS A 355 17.44 11.89 -6.92
N ARG A 356 16.79 10.82 -7.38
CA ARG A 356 15.63 10.22 -6.71
C ARG A 356 16.09 9.12 -5.75
N PHE A 357 15.48 9.07 -4.59
CA PHE A 357 15.78 8.07 -3.56
C PHE A 357 14.51 7.66 -2.83
N TRP A 358 14.55 6.49 -2.22
CA TRP A 358 13.48 6.02 -1.34
C TRP A 358 13.71 6.50 0.08
N PHE A 359 12.65 6.85 0.78
CA PHE A 359 12.73 7.25 2.17
C PHE A 359 11.80 6.40 3.04
N ILE A 360 12.15 6.35 4.33
CA ILE A 360 11.25 6.00 5.42
C ILE A 360 11.07 7.24 6.30
N ALA A 361 9.82 7.57 6.58
CA ALA A 361 9.44 8.61 7.52
C ALA A 361 8.58 8.03 8.64
N THR A 362 8.57 8.70 9.78
CA THR A 362 7.67 8.38 10.89
C THR A 362 7.07 9.69 11.37
N LEU A 363 5.74 9.79 11.35
CA LEU A 363 5.01 10.93 11.90
C LEU A 363 5.17 10.97 13.42
N ALA A 364 5.14 12.17 13.99
CA ALA A 364 5.12 12.32 15.44
C ALA A 364 3.85 11.69 16.01
N THR A 365 3.98 10.96 17.11
CA THR A 365 2.81 10.44 17.85
C THR A 365 2.04 11.62 18.46
N PRO A 366 0.70 11.64 18.39
CA PRO A 366 -0.13 12.69 19.00
C PRO A 366 0.14 12.93 20.50
#